data_AF-A0A2J6H334-F1
#
_entry.id   AF-A0A2J6H334-F1
#
_cell.length_a   1.000
_cell.length_b   1.000
_cell.length_c   1.000
_cell.angle_alpha   90.00
_cell.angle_beta   90.00
_cell.angle_gamma   90.00
#
_symmetry.space_group_name_H-M   'P 1'
#
loop_
_entity.id
_entity.type
_entity.pdbx_description
1 polymer ?
#
loop_
_entity_poly.entity_id
_entity_poly.type
_entity_poly.pdbx_seq_one_letter_code
_entity_poly.pdbx_strand_id
1 'polypeptide(L)'
;YALDKLQPVLARYPTADAFIKQYNIDEATLKDFVLYAYKTIKRIDAHELQESKPAIKNILKASAARLKWGNNAYFRVLNNADETFKTAAKQ
;
A
#
# COMPACT_ATOMS: atom_id res chain seq x y z
N TYR A 1 2.62 -12.86 -6.21
CA TYR A 1 1.34 -13.39 -5.71
C TYR A 1 0.37 -12.29 -5.27
N ALA A 2 0.66 -11.52 -4.20
CA ALA A 2 -0.26 -10.46 -3.73
C ALA A 2 -0.38 -9.29 -4.74
N LEU A 3 0.73 -8.89 -5.37
CA LEU A 3 0.75 -7.81 -6.37
C LEU A 3 0.11 -8.23 -7.71
N ASP A 4 0.15 -9.52 -8.06
CA ASP A 4 -0.50 -10.04 -9.28
C ASP A 4 -2.02 -9.91 -9.18
N LYS A 5 -2.59 -10.12 -7.98
CA LYS A 5 -4.01 -9.88 -7.71
C LYS A 5 -4.41 -8.41 -7.86
N LEU A 6 -3.45 -7.49 -7.75
CA LEU A 6 -3.68 -6.06 -7.94
C LEU A 6 -3.64 -5.65 -9.41
N GLN A 7 -3.08 -6.44 -10.33
CA GLN A 7 -3.08 -6.12 -11.76
C GLN A 7 -4.46 -5.84 -12.36
N PRO A 8 -5.51 -6.67 -12.15
CA PRO A 8 -6.84 -6.37 -12.67
C PRO A 8 -7.48 -5.14 -12.02
N VAL A 9 -7.14 -4.85 -10.76
CA VAL A 9 -7.58 -3.62 -10.08
C VAL A 9 -6.92 -2.40 -10.72
N LEU A 10 -5.60 -2.45 -10.89
CA LEU A 10 -4.83 -1.39 -11.53
C LEU A 10 -5.32 -1.12 -12.95
N ALA A 11 -5.74 -2.15 -13.69
CA ALA A 11 -6.30 -2.02 -15.04
C ALA A 11 -7.57 -1.14 -15.09
N ARG A 12 -8.38 -1.12 -14.03
CA ARG A 12 -9.60 -0.28 -13.94
C ARG A 12 -9.31 1.21 -13.81
N TYR A 13 -8.09 1.57 -13.41
CA TYR A 13 -7.69 2.96 -13.25
C TYR A 13 -6.85 3.42 -14.46
N PRO A 14 -7.29 4.44 -15.20
CA PRO A 14 -6.57 4.95 -16.36
C PRO A 14 -5.29 5.70 -15.96
N THR A 15 -5.31 6.38 -14.81
CA THR A 15 -4.19 7.21 -14.33
C THR A 15 -3.74 6.81 -12.92
N ALA A 16 -2.47 7.08 -12.62
CA ALA A 16 -1.92 6.88 -11.28
C ALA A 16 -2.74 7.67 -10.25
N ASP A 17 -3.01 8.94 -10.50
CA ASP A 17 -3.78 9.80 -9.59
C ASP A 17 -5.18 9.26 -9.27
N ALA A 18 -5.88 8.69 -10.25
CA ALA A 18 -7.19 8.07 -10.01
C ALA A 18 -7.07 6.88 -9.04
N PHE A 19 -6.07 6.02 -9.24
CA PHE A 19 -5.79 4.92 -8.32
C PHE A 19 -5.37 5.42 -6.94
N ILE A 20 -4.48 6.41 -6.87
CA ILE A 20 -3.97 6.96 -5.60
C ILE A 20 -5.10 7.56 -4.78
N LYS A 21 -6.05 8.28 -5.40
CA LYS A 21 -7.15 8.93 -4.67
C LYS A 21 -8.31 8.00 -4.35
N GLN A 22 -8.63 7.06 -5.22
CA GLN A 22 -9.87 6.28 -5.12
C GLN A 22 -9.68 4.86 -4.59
N TYR A 23 -8.50 4.27 -4.75
CA TYR A 23 -8.27 2.90 -4.33
C TYR A 23 -7.69 2.84 -2.93
N ASN A 24 -8.30 2.03 -2.06
CA ASN A 24 -7.80 1.71 -0.74
C ASN A 24 -7.58 0.21 -0.63
N ILE A 25 -6.47 -0.19 0.00
CA ILE A 25 -6.17 -1.59 0.29
C ILE A 25 -7.17 -2.09 1.34
N ASP A 26 -8.01 -3.03 0.93
CA ASP A 26 -8.96 -3.71 1.80
C ASP A 26 -8.24 -4.67 2.76
N GLU A 27 -8.95 -5.10 3.80
CA GLU A 27 -8.36 -6.00 4.79
C GLU A 27 -8.07 -7.39 4.22
N ALA A 28 -8.82 -7.84 3.21
CA ALA A 28 -8.57 -9.12 2.56
C ALA A 28 -7.22 -9.12 1.82
N THR A 29 -6.93 -8.07 1.03
CA THR A 29 -5.64 -7.93 0.35
C THR A 29 -4.49 -7.81 1.35
N LEU A 30 -4.67 -7.05 2.43
CA LEU A 30 -3.67 -6.97 3.49
C LEU A 30 -3.42 -8.34 4.13
N LYS A 31 -4.47 -9.10 4.46
CA LYS A 31 -4.36 -10.43 5.07
C LYS A 31 -3.64 -11.40 4.14
N ASP A 32 -3.93 -11.37 2.85
CA ASP A 32 -3.24 -12.18 1.84
C ASP A 32 -1.74 -11.84 1.76
N PHE A 33 -1.39 -10.55 1.79
CA PHE A 33 0.00 -10.10 1.81
C PHE A 33 0.73 -10.57 3.07
N VAL A 34 0.08 -10.41 4.22
CA VAL A 34 0.61 -10.83 5.52
C VAL A 34 0.82 -12.35 5.54
N LEU A 35 -0.15 -13.15 5.11
CA LEU A 35 -0.05 -14.60 5.03
C LEU A 35 1.10 -15.04 4.11
N TYR A 36 1.32 -14.33 3.00
CA TYR A 36 2.46 -14.55 2.14
C TYR A 36 3.79 -14.22 2.85
N ALA A 37 3.86 -13.09 3.57
CA ALA A 37 5.03 -12.69 4.33
C ALA A 37 5.36 -13.68 5.46
N TYR A 38 4.34 -14.23 6.14
CA TYR A 38 4.50 -15.28 7.17
C TYR A 38 5.21 -16.54 6.66
N LYS A 39 5.10 -16.87 5.36
CA LYS A 39 5.84 -18.01 4.78
C LYS A 39 7.35 -17.76 4.71
N THR A 40 7.77 -16.51 4.78
CA THR A 40 9.15 -16.09 4.58
C THR A 40 9.80 -15.59 5.87
N ILE A 41 9.01 -14.98 6.76
CA ILE A 41 9.47 -14.40 8.01
C ILE A 41 9.30 -15.42 9.15
N LYS A 42 10.40 -15.77 9.82
CA LYS A 42 10.43 -16.78 10.90
C LYS A 42 9.73 -16.36 12.19
N ARG A 43 9.63 -15.06 12.47
CA ARG A 43 8.97 -14.49 13.66
C ARG A 43 8.30 -13.18 13.30
N ILE A 44 6.99 -13.12 13.42
CA ILE A 44 6.21 -11.89 13.31
C ILE A 44 5.55 -11.68 14.66
N ASP A 45 5.77 -10.51 15.26
CA ASP A 45 5.03 -10.09 16.42
C ASP A 45 3.63 -9.60 15.98
N ALA A 46 2.59 -10.18 16.57
CA ALA A 46 1.22 -9.81 16.25
C ALA A 46 0.91 -8.36 16.61
N HIS A 47 1.52 -7.82 17.68
CA HIS A 47 1.37 -6.43 18.12
C HIS A 47 2.00 -5.48 17.11
N GLU A 48 3.27 -5.68 16.76
CA GLU A 48 3.96 -4.86 15.74
C GLU A 48 3.24 -4.92 14.39
N LEU A 49 2.69 -6.08 14.04
CA LEU A 49 1.89 -6.23 12.83
C LEU A 49 0.62 -5.39 12.88
N GLN A 50 -0.10 -5.33 14.01
CA GLN A 50 -1.28 -4.48 14.16
C GLN A 50 -0.93 -3.01 13.99
N GLU A 51 0.12 -2.54 14.66
CA GLU A 51 0.56 -1.14 14.58
C GLU A 51 1.04 -0.77 13.18
N SER A 52 1.71 -1.71 12.51
CA SER A 52 2.24 -1.51 11.15
C SER A 52 1.19 -1.65 10.05
N LYS A 53 -0.05 -2.07 10.34
CA LYS A 53 -1.10 -2.26 9.32
C LYS A 53 -1.27 -1.07 8.38
N PRO A 54 -1.39 0.19 8.86
CA PRO A 54 -1.56 1.34 7.99
C PRO A 54 -0.35 1.58 7.08
N ALA A 55 0.86 1.42 7.64
CA ALA A 55 2.11 1.56 6.90
C ALA A 55 2.24 0.47 5.81
N ILE A 56 1.92 -0.79 6.14
CA ILE A 56 1.94 -1.91 5.20
C ILE A 56 0.95 -1.67 4.06
N LYS A 57 -0.28 -1.20 4.37
CA LYS A 57 -1.27 -0.85 3.35
C LYS A 57 -0.74 0.24 2.42
N ASN A 58 -0.08 1.27 2.98
CA ASN A 58 0.48 2.36 2.20
C ASN A 58 1.61 1.89 1.27
N ILE A 59 2.55 1.10 1.80
CA ILE A 59 3.66 0.53 1.02
C ILE A 59 3.14 -0.42 -0.07
N LEU A 60 2.12 -1.21 0.22
CA LEU A 60 1.51 -2.12 -0.75
C LEU A 60 0.84 -1.35 -1.89
N LYS A 61 0.10 -0.28 -1.57
CA LYS A 61 -0.49 0.64 -2.55
C LYS A 61 0.59 1.34 -3.37
N ALA A 62 1.66 1.81 -2.75
CA ALA A 62 2.79 2.45 -3.42
C ALA A 62 3.48 1.49 -4.39
N SER A 63 3.71 0.25 -3.94
CA SER A 63 4.30 -0.82 -4.74
C SER A 63 3.43 -1.19 -5.94
N ALA A 64 2.11 -1.26 -5.76
CA ALA A 64 1.16 -1.49 -6.86
C ALA A 64 1.18 -0.34 -7.87
N ALA A 65 1.22 0.91 -7.41
CA ALA A 65 1.35 2.07 -8.28
C ALA A 65 2.68 2.06 -9.06
N ARG A 66 3.77 1.65 -8.40
CA ARG A 66 5.10 1.50 -9.01
C ARG A 66 5.09 0.53 -10.18
N LEU A 67 4.40 -0.60 -10.03
CA LEU A 67 4.36 -1.63 -11.06
C LEU A 67 3.72 -1.16 -12.36
N LYS A 68 2.69 -0.30 -12.28
CA LYS A 68 1.97 0.18 -13.47
C LYS A 68 2.52 1.51 -14.02
N TRP A 69 2.88 2.46 -13.17
CA TRP A 69 3.23 3.82 -13.58
C TRP A 69 4.66 4.23 -13.20
N GLY A 70 5.47 3.30 -12.68
CA GLY A 70 6.88 3.52 -12.34
C GLY A 70 7.09 4.25 -11.01
N ASN A 71 8.36 4.57 -10.73
CA ASN A 71 8.81 5.11 -9.44
C ASN A 71 8.13 6.44 -9.07
N ASN A 72 7.74 7.27 -10.04
CA ASN A 72 7.04 8.53 -9.77
C ASN A 72 5.71 8.30 -9.04
N ALA A 73 4.96 7.26 -9.41
CA ALA A 73 3.70 6.95 -8.76
C ALA A 73 3.89 6.34 -7.37
N TYR A 74 4.99 5.61 -7.14
CA TYR A 74 5.38 5.11 -5.82
C TYR A 74 5.52 6.24 -4.80
N PHE A 75 6.35 7.24 -5.11
CA PHE A 75 6.59 8.37 -4.21
C PHE A 75 5.34 9.23 -4.01
N ARG A 76 4.50 9.36 -5.04
CA ARG A 76 3.21 10.07 -4.90
C ARG A 76 2.27 9.41 -3.90
N VAL A 77 2.18 8.07 -3.88
CA VAL A 77 1.38 7.36 -2.88
C VAL A 77 1.92 7.62 -1.47
N LEU A 78 3.23 7.47 -1.27
CA LEU A 78 3.86 7.69 0.03
C LEU A 78 3.61 9.11 0.53
N ASN A 79 3.90 10.11 -0.30
CA ASN A 79 3.71 11.52 0.06
C ASN A 79 2.23 11.89 0.26
N ASN A 80 1.29 11.21 -0.41
CA ASN A 80 -0.14 11.46 -0.24
C ASN A 80 -0.68 10.87 1.08
N ALA A 81 -0.16 9.73 1.51
CA ALA A 81 -0.47 9.21 2.84
C ALA A 81 0.07 10.12 3.96
N ASP A 82 1.20 10.79 3.69
CA ASP A 82 1.79 11.83 4.53
C ASP A 82 1.04 13.19 4.46
N GLU A 83 -0.08 13.35 3.75
CA GLU A 83 -0.93 14.54 4.00
C GLU A 83 -1.60 14.50 5.38
N THR A 84 -1.59 13.35 6.05
CA THR A 84 -1.82 13.23 7.50
C THR A 84 -0.68 13.86 8.32
N PHE A 85 0.54 13.89 7.78
CA PHE A 85 1.73 14.55 8.35
C PHE A 85 1.69 16.08 8.20
N LYS A 86 0.88 16.65 7.29
CA LYS A 86 0.72 18.12 7.18
C LYS A 86 0.06 18.77 8.39
N THR A 87 -0.55 17.99 9.30
CA THR A 87 -1.06 18.52 10.57
C THR A 87 0.04 18.64 11.65
N ALA A 88 1.22 18.04 11.45
CA ALA A 88 2.35 18.14 12.38
C ALA A 88 3.31 19.31 12.06
N ALA A 89 3.21 19.92 10.87
CA ALA A 89 4.01 21.09 10.48
C ALA A 89 3.24 22.42 10.58
N LYS A 90 2.09 22.43 11.25
CA LYS A 90 1.33 23.64 11.66
C LYS A 90 1.23 23.75 13.19
N GLN A 91 2.36 23.64 13.87
CA GLN A 91 2.53 24.14 15.24
C GLN A 91 3.68 25.13 15.27
#